data_AF-A0A0K0E2C7-F1
#
_entry.id   AF-A0A0K0E2C7-F1
#
_cell.length_a   1.000
_cell.length_b   1.000
_cell.length_c   1.000
_cell.angle_alpha   90.00
_cell.angle_beta   90.00
_cell.angle_gamma   90.00
#
_symmetry.space_group_name_H-M   'P 1'
#
loop_
_entity.id
_entity.type
_entity.pdbx_description
1 polymer ?
#
loop_
_entity_poly.entity_id
_entity_poly.type
_entity_poly.pdbx_seq_one_letter_code
_entity_poly.pdbx_strand_id
1 'polypeptide(L)'
;MDCICIPFNIMITIFIGFSIYKKDRDFSSPFFCQKFFNACCGLIFIAYEYFVIRLPLFNFFNNWYISSRNIPGIVYGLSWYLYIVVCLGQCNLMINRFFILKQPTDINKNHNYKKAIYLILFQVLSPLFMIFIPINCKMKAYYANNNETLIFEVDNKKTLNILLKSGFIIGILICLFSIIIGGWSIYLFKKLRKANILNHKTIKNELPLFLYTFYQLFIFFILTILGTLQIIAEIFKYDKLYALTIRIYPFCENLLCLSNSFILYFTSKVLRNKLLKFWSIKQ
;
A
#
# COMPACT_ATOMS: atom_id res chain seq x y z
N MET A 1 2.36 10.62 -14.51
CA MET A 1 2.82 9.50 -13.65
C MET A 1 1.89 8.30 -13.80
N ASP A 2 0.60 8.45 -13.48
CA ASP A 2 -0.35 7.33 -13.40
C ASP A 2 -0.53 6.55 -14.71
N CYS A 3 -0.53 7.24 -15.86
CA CYS A 3 -0.63 6.64 -17.20
C CYS A 3 0.51 5.63 -17.51
N ILE A 4 1.67 5.77 -16.87
CA ILE A 4 2.80 4.84 -17.05
C ILE A 4 2.83 3.84 -15.91
N CYS A 5 2.60 4.31 -14.68
CA CYS A 5 2.78 3.50 -13.50
C CYS A 5 1.67 2.46 -13.31
N ILE A 6 0.41 2.76 -13.67
CA ILE A 6 -0.70 1.81 -13.58
C ILE A 6 -0.48 0.63 -14.55
N PRO A 7 -0.25 0.84 -15.88
CA PRO A 7 -0.01 -0.27 -16.79
C PRO A 7 1.21 -1.12 -16.40
N PHE A 8 2.30 -0.47 -15.96
CA PHE A 8 3.49 -1.19 -15.53
C PHE A 8 3.23 -2.05 -14.28
N ASN A 9 2.44 -1.55 -13.32
CA ASN A 9 2.07 -2.29 -12.13
C ASN A 9 1.15 -3.47 -12.47
N ILE A 10 0.20 -3.29 -13.39
CA ILE A 10 -0.65 -4.37 -13.91
C ILE A 10 0.22 -5.44 -14.58
N MET A 11 1.13 -5.04 -15.46
CA MET A 11 2.03 -5.94 -16.19
C MET A 11 2.87 -6.82 -15.24
N ILE A 12 3.48 -6.22 -14.21
CA ILE A 12 4.25 -6.96 -13.21
C ILE A 12 3.36 -7.85 -12.34
N THR A 13 2.16 -7.39 -11.99
CA THR A 13 1.21 -8.16 -11.19
C THR A 13 0.74 -9.41 -11.95
N ILE A 14 0.40 -9.26 -13.23
CA ILE A 14 0.06 -10.39 -14.12
C ILE A 14 1.22 -11.38 -14.22
N PHE A 15 2.43 -10.90 -14.47
CA PHE A 15 3.61 -11.75 -14.55
C PHE A 15 3.85 -12.55 -13.26
N ILE A 16 3.75 -11.90 -12.09
CA ILE A 16 3.94 -12.58 -10.81
C ILE A 16 2.82 -13.59 -10.55
N GLY A 17 1.56 -13.21 -10.79
CA GLY A 17 0.42 -14.11 -10.64
C GLY A 17 0.55 -15.36 -11.51
N PHE A 18 0.93 -15.18 -12.77
CA PHE A 18 1.18 -16.27 -13.70
C PHE A 18 2.35 -17.15 -13.25
N SER A 19 3.44 -16.55 -12.75
CA SER A 19 4.61 -17.28 -12.26
C SER A 19 4.29 -18.11 -11.00
N ILE A 20 3.44 -17.59 -10.11
CA ILE A 20 2.92 -18.33 -8.95
C ILE A 20 2.04 -19.49 -9.41
N TYR A 21 1.11 -19.25 -10.35
CA TYR A 21 0.22 -20.28 -10.89
C TYR A 21 1.02 -21.43 -11.54
N LYS A 22 2.06 -21.10 -12.32
CA LYS A 22 2.98 -22.08 -12.93
C LYS A 22 3.95 -22.74 -11.94
N LYS A 23 3.86 -22.43 -10.65
CA LYS A 23 4.75 -22.94 -9.60
C LYS A 23 6.24 -22.70 -9.90
N ASP A 24 6.58 -21.56 -10.50
CA ASP A 24 7.99 -21.20 -10.75
C ASP A 24 8.74 -21.17 -9.41
N ARG A 25 9.85 -21.91 -9.33
CA ARG A 25 10.67 -22.06 -8.11
C ARG A 25 11.11 -20.73 -7.50
N ASP A 26 11.33 -19.70 -8.32
CA ASP A 26 11.80 -18.40 -7.84
C ASP A 26 10.66 -17.51 -7.31
N PHE A 27 9.42 -17.74 -7.76
CA PHE A 27 8.25 -16.91 -7.43
C PHE A 27 7.21 -17.61 -6.56
N SER A 28 7.32 -18.92 -6.36
CA SER A 28 6.45 -19.70 -5.48
C SER A 28 6.93 -19.63 -4.03
N SER A 29 7.27 -18.44 -3.57
CA SER A 29 7.63 -18.21 -2.17
C SER A 29 6.48 -17.49 -1.46
N PRO A 30 6.30 -17.67 -0.14
CA PRO A 30 5.25 -16.99 0.62
C PRO A 30 5.28 -15.46 0.46
N PHE A 31 6.49 -14.91 0.24
CA PHE A 31 6.70 -13.49 -0.02
C PHE A 31 6.03 -13.01 -1.31
N PHE A 32 6.20 -13.73 -2.41
CA PHE A 32 5.60 -13.33 -3.68
C PHE A 32 4.08 -13.50 -3.66
N CYS A 33 3.54 -14.48 -2.93
CA CYS A 33 2.10 -14.59 -2.69
C CYS A 33 1.56 -13.36 -1.93
N GLN A 34 2.22 -12.96 -0.84
CA GLN A 34 1.84 -11.76 -0.09
C GLN A 34 1.98 -10.50 -0.95
N LYS A 35 3.06 -10.40 -1.73
CA LYS A 35 3.26 -9.27 -2.63
C LYS A 35 2.15 -9.20 -3.69
N PHE A 36 1.84 -10.32 -4.33
CA PHE A 36 0.81 -10.39 -5.35
C PHE A 36 -0.54 -9.95 -4.77
N PHE A 37 -0.92 -10.50 -3.62
CA PHE A 37 -2.13 -10.11 -2.92
C PHE A 37 -2.16 -8.60 -2.62
N ASN A 38 -1.08 -8.06 -2.04
CA ASN A 38 -1.02 -6.64 -1.72
C ASN A 38 -1.03 -5.74 -2.97
N ALA A 39 -0.44 -6.19 -4.08
CA ALA A 39 -0.50 -5.48 -5.36
C ALA A 39 -1.93 -5.44 -5.92
N CYS A 40 -2.68 -6.54 -5.82
CA CYS A 40 -4.11 -6.56 -6.16
C CYS A 40 -4.90 -5.58 -5.29
N CYS A 41 -4.70 -5.57 -3.97
CA CYS A 41 -5.32 -4.61 -3.07
C CYS A 41 -4.97 -3.15 -3.45
N GLY A 42 -3.70 -2.89 -3.80
CA GLY A 42 -3.26 -1.57 -4.25
C GLY A 42 -3.93 -1.11 -5.55
N LEU A 43 -4.11 -2.01 -6.52
CA LEU A 43 -4.83 -1.70 -7.76
C LEU A 43 -6.33 -1.42 -7.51
N ILE A 44 -6.97 -2.21 -6.64
CA ILE A 44 -8.36 -2.00 -6.22
C ILE A 44 -8.49 -0.66 -5.50
N PHE A 45 -7.59 -0.35 -4.56
CA PHE A 45 -7.54 0.93 -3.85
C PHE A 45 -7.44 2.10 -4.84
N ILE A 46 -6.51 2.05 -5.79
CA ILE A 46 -6.36 3.12 -6.78
C ILE A 46 -7.64 3.31 -7.58
N ALA A 47 -8.21 2.23 -8.14
CA ALA A 47 -9.43 2.31 -8.92
C ALA A 47 -10.57 2.96 -8.11
N TYR A 48 -10.68 2.56 -6.85
CA TYR A 48 -11.68 3.08 -5.93
C TYR A 48 -11.45 4.55 -5.57
N GLU A 49 -10.20 4.94 -5.35
CA GLU A 49 -9.84 6.31 -4.99
C GLU A 49 -9.96 7.28 -6.16
N TYR A 50 -9.74 6.80 -7.37
CA TYR A 50 -10.11 7.56 -8.57
C TYR A 50 -11.61 7.88 -8.57
N PHE A 51 -12.45 6.91 -8.21
CA PHE A 51 -13.88 7.10 -8.17
C PHE A 51 -14.36 7.97 -7.01
N VAL A 52 -13.84 7.80 -5.80
CA VAL A 52 -14.34 8.54 -4.63
C VAL A 52 -13.76 9.95 -4.55
N ILE A 53 -12.46 10.12 -4.81
CA ILE A 53 -11.76 11.38 -4.55
C ILE A 53 -11.34 12.08 -5.84
N ARG A 54 -10.68 11.37 -6.77
CA ARG A 54 -9.92 12.07 -7.83
C ARG A 54 -10.78 12.54 -9.00
N LEU A 55 -11.73 11.74 -9.47
CA LEU A 55 -12.65 12.17 -10.54
C LEU A 55 -13.43 13.44 -10.12
N PRO A 56 -14.01 13.51 -8.90
CA PRO A 56 -14.57 14.76 -8.38
C PRO A 56 -13.57 15.91 -8.32
N LEU A 57 -12.36 15.68 -7.78
CA LEU A 57 -11.32 16.72 -7.67
C LEU A 57 -10.90 17.29 -9.04
N PHE A 58 -10.88 16.46 -10.08
CA PHE A 58 -10.56 16.87 -11.45
C PHE A 58 -11.79 17.36 -12.24
N ASN A 59 -12.93 17.55 -11.57
CA ASN A 59 -14.19 17.98 -12.16
C ASN A 59 -14.75 17.07 -13.27
N PHE A 60 -14.46 15.76 -13.20
CA PHE A 60 -15.07 14.77 -14.08
C PHE A 60 -16.40 14.26 -13.51
N PHE A 61 -17.41 14.13 -14.36
CA PHE A 61 -18.74 13.62 -14.02
C PHE A 61 -19.49 14.40 -12.92
N ASN A 62 -19.22 15.70 -12.74
CA ASN A 62 -19.80 16.52 -11.66
C ASN A 62 -21.33 16.42 -11.55
N ASN A 63 -22.05 16.46 -12.68
CA ASN A 63 -23.51 16.34 -12.70
C ASN A 63 -24.00 15.01 -12.10
N TRP A 64 -23.27 13.93 -12.34
CA TRP A 64 -23.59 12.62 -11.80
C TRP A 64 -23.35 12.58 -10.28
N TYR A 65 -22.21 13.10 -9.80
CA TYR A 65 -21.92 13.17 -8.36
C TYR A 65 -22.93 14.05 -7.60
N ILE A 66 -23.31 15.20 -8.16
CA ILE A 66 -24.28 16.14 -7.54
C ILE A 66 -25.69 15.55 -7.50
N SER A 67 -26.09 14.80 -8.54
CA SER A 67 -27.40 14.14 -8.60
C SER A 67 -27.47 12.86 -7.75
N SER A 68 -26.34 12.24 -7.45
CA SER A 68 -26.25 10.99 -6.67
C SER A 68 -26.39 11.22 -5.16
N ARG A 69 -27.62 11.43 -4.69
CA ARG A 69 -27.93 11.74 -3.27
C ARG A 69 -28.07 10.51 -2.34
N ASN A 70 -28.02 9.30 -2.86
CA ASN A 70 -28.32 8.06 -2.12
C ASN A 70 -27.15 7.08 -2.04
N ILE A 71 -25.93 7.51 -2.36
CA ILE A 71 -24.76 6.64 -2.22
C ILE A 71 -24.47 6.43 -0.72
N PRO A 72 -24.36 5.17 -0.24
CA PRO A 72 -24.16 4.89 1.18
C PRO A 72 -22.75 5.33 1.63
N GLY A 73 -22.62 5.85 2.84
CA GLY A 73 -21.36 6.29 3.43
C GLY A 73 -20.31 5.17 3.57
N ILE A 74 -20.75 3.91 3.55
CA ILE A 74 -19.90 2.71 3.44
C ILE A 74 -18.90 2.85 2.29
N VAL A 75 -19.29 3.53 1.20
CA VAL A 75 -18.42 3.78 0.06
C VAL A 75 -17.16 4.54 0.51
N TYR A 76 -17.29 5.61 1.28
CA TYR A 76 -16.13 6.34 1.80
C TYR A 76 -15.34 5.53 2.83
N GLY A 77 -16.03 4.75 3.68
CA GLY A 77 -15.38 3.83 4.62
C GLY A 77 -14.52 2.76 3.92
N LEU A 78 -14.93 2.30 2.75
CA LEU A 78 -14.18 1.33 1.95
C LEU A 78 -12.87 1.90 1.40
N SER A 79 -12.81 3.20 1.06
CA SER A 79 -11.56 3.86 0.64
C SER A 79 -10.52 3.79 1.78
N TRP A 80 -10.90 4.22 2.99
CA TRP A 80 -10.04 4.14 4.16
C TRP A 80 -9.67 2.70 4.57
N TYR A 81 -10.61 1.77 4.45
CA TYR A 81 -10.34 0.35 4.64
C TYR A 81 -9.24 -0.14 3.70
N LEU A 82 -9.38 0.11 2.39
CA LEU A 82 -8.44 -0.31 1.36
C LEU A 82 -7.06 0.32 1.55
N TYR A 83 -7.01 1.60 1.92
CA TYR A 83 -5.77 2.29 2.29
C TYR A 83 -5.02 1.54 3.41
N ILE A 84 -5.70 1.24 4.53
CA ILE A 84 -5.09 0.55 5.67
C ILE A 84 -4.70 -0.89 5.29
N VAL A 85 -5.51 -1.59 4.49
CA VAL A 85 -5.18 -2.92 3.94
C VAL A 85 -3.85 -2.88 3.19
N VAL A 86 -3.63 -1.86 2.34
CA VAL A 86 -2.38 -1.72 1.59
C VAL A 86 -1.20 -1.45 2.52
N CYS A 87 -1.36 -0.54 3.49
CA CYS A 87 -0.33 -0.21 4.48
C CYS A 87 0.06 -1.44 5.33
N LEU A 88 -0.92 -2.20 5.82
CA LEU A 88 -0.69 -3.46 6.54
C LEU A 88 -0.01 -4.49 5.67
N GLY A 89 -0.37 -4.60 4.40
CA GLY A 89 0.29 -5.50 3.47
C GLY A 89 1.77 -5.18 3.28
N GLN A 90 2.14 -3.89 3.25
CA GLN A 90 3.55 -3.47 3.21
C GLN A 90 4.29 -3.79 4.51
N CYS A 91 3.65 -3.55 5.66
CA CYS A 91 4.19 -3.95 6.96
C CYS A 91 4.42 -5.46 7.04
N ASN A 92 3.45 -6.25 6.59
CA ASN A 92 3.50 -7.71 6.56
C ASN A 92 4.64 -8.26 5.70
N LEU A 93 4.96 -7.61 4.57
CA LEU A 93 6.12 -7.95 3.77
C LEU A 93 7.42 -7.75 4.57
N MET A 94 7.55 -6.67 5.34
CA MET A 94 8.70 -6.47 6.22
C MET A 94 8.76 -7.50 7.36
N ILE A 95 7.63 -7.83 7.99
CA ILE A 95 7.53 -8.90 9.00
C ILE A 95 7.99 -10.24 8.42
N ASN A 96 7.57 -10.54 7.18
CA ASN A 96 8.00 -11.74 6.47
C ASN A 96 9.53 -11.79 6.31
N ARG A 97 10.16 -10.67 5.94
CA ARG A 97 11.63 -10.56 5.86
C ARG A 97 12.28 -10.73 7.23
N PHE A 98 11.74 -10.10 8.25
CA PHE A 98 12.23 -10.22 9.62
C PHE A 98 12.29 -11.68 10.08
N PHE A 99 11.24 -12.47 9.84
CA PHE A 99 11.22 -13.88 10.22
C PHE A 99 12.30 -14.70 9.51
N ILE A 100 12.54 -14.43 8.22
CA ILE A 100 13.57 -15.14 7.45
C ILE A 100 14.98 -14.76 7.91
N LEU A 101 15.21 -13.48 8.23
CA LEU A 101 16.50 -13.03 8.77
C LEU A 101 16.75 -13.53 10.19
N LYS A 102 15.69 -13.74 10.99
CA LYS A 102 15.79 -14.28 12.35
C LYS A 102 16.18 -15.77 12.35
N GLN A 103 15.74 -16.54 11.36
CA GLN A 103 15.97 -17.99 11.26
C GLN A 103 16.47 -18.37 9.85
N PRO A 104 17.74 -18.05 9.51
CA PRO A 104 18.27 -18.25 8.17
C PRO A 104 18.49 -19.72 7.78
N THR A 105 18.65 -20.62 8.77
CA THR A 105 18.99 -22.05 8.57
C THR A 105 17.76 -22.97 8.61
N ASP A 106 16.68 -22.58 9.28
CA ASP A 106 15.44 -23.36 9.44
C ASP A 106 14.31 -22.84 8.52
N ILE A 107 14.55 -22.81 7.22
CA ILE A 107 13.54 -22.41 6.23
C ILE A 107 12.59 -23.60 5.99
N ASN A 108 11.82 -23.98 7.01
CA ASN A 108 10.78 -24.99 6.84
C ASN A 108 9.62 -24.36 6.04
N LYS A 109 9.59 -24.63 4.73
CA LYS A 109 8.73 -23.93 3.75
C LYS A 109 7.26 -23.91 4.19
N ASN A 110 6.73 -25.02 4.70
CA ASN A 110 5.33 -25.13 5.13
C ASN A 110 4.97 -24.19 6.29
N HIS A 111 5.89 -24.00 7.24
CA HIS A 111 5.66 -23.10 8.37
C HIS A 111 5.61 -21.63 7.92
N ASN A 112 6.47 -21.25 6.96
CA ASN A 112 6.49 -19.90 6.40
C ASN A 112 5.24 -19.60 5.56
N TYR A 113 4.65 -20.60 4.89
CA TYR A 113 3.37 -20.47 4.20
C TYR A 113 2.21 -20.20 5.18
N LYS A 114 2.10 -20.96 6.28
CA LYS A 114 1.08 -20.74 7.30
C LYS A 114 1.16 -19.33 7.88
N LYS A 115 2.36 -18.87 8.24
CA LYS A 115 2.61 -17.49 8.70
C LYS A 115 2.15 -16.46 7.67
N ALA A 116 2.43 -16.67 6.40
CA ALA A 116 2.02 -15.74 5.35
C ALA A 116 0.50 -15.64 5.21
N ILE A 117 -0.23 -16.76 5.32
CA ILE A 117 -1.69 -16.79 5.31
C ILE A 117 -2.25 -16.02 6.51
N TYR A 118 -1.74 -16.25 7.73
CA TYR A 118 -2.19 -15.50 8.91
C TYR A 118 -1.96 -13.99 8.77
N LEU A 119 -0.84 -13.58 8.18
CA LEU A 119 -0.58 -12.16 7.91
C LEU A 119 -1.57 -11.59 6.87
N ILE A 120 -1.90 -12.34 5.82
CA ILE A 120 -2.93 -11.90 4.84
C ILE A 120 -4.31 -11.79 5.49
N LEU A 121 -4.70 -12.76 6.33
CA LEU A 121 -5.96 -12.68 7.07
C LEU A 121 -5.98 -11.47 8.00
N PHE A 122 -4.89 -11.23 8.74
CA PHE A 122 -4.75 -10.04 9.58
C PHE A 122 -4.86 -8.74 8.78
N GLN A 123 -4.20 -8.67 7.62
CA GLN A 123 -4.25 -7.52 6.71
C GLN A 123 -5.68 -7.14 6.29
N VAL A 124 -6.53 -8.14 6.01
CA VAL A 124 -7.89 -7.94 5.50
C VAL A 124 -8.90 -7.74 6.62
N LEU A 125 -8.75 -8.46 7.73
CA LEU A 125 -9.72 -8.46 8.82
C LEU A 125 -9.54 -7.27 9.77
N SER A 126 -8.31 -6.86 10.07
CA SER A 126 -8.07 -5.83 11.09
C SER A 126 -8.66 -4.45 10.76
N PRO A 127 -8.71 -3.96 9.51
CA PRO A 127 -9.29 -2.65 9.23
C PRO A 127 -10.80 -2.68 8.96
N LEU A 128 -11.48 -3.84 9.05
CA LEU A 128 -12.90 -3.96 8.70
C LEU A 128 -13.82 -2.95 9.39
N PHE A 129 -13.48 -2.53 10.61
CA PHE A 129 -14.26 -1.53 11.34
C PHE A 129 -14.40 -0.20 10.59
N MET A 130 -13.45 0.18 9.72
CA MET A 130 -13.53 1.42 8.92
C MET A 130 -14.75 1.43 7.99
N ILE A 131 -15.16 0.27 7.51
CA ILE A 131 -16.34 0.10 6.65
C ILE A 131 -17.63 0.38 7.44
N PHE A 132 -17.65 0.01 8.72
CA PHE A 132 -18.84 0.11 9.56
C PHE A 132 -19.04 1.49 10.19
N ILE A 133 -17.99 2.31 10.34
CA ILE A 133 -18.11 3.66 10.93
C ILE A 133 -19.17 4.52 10.20
N PRO A 134 -19.18 4.61 8.85
CA PRO A 134 -20.16 5.43 8.12
C PRO A 134 -21.42 4.68 7.66
N ILE A 135 -21.75 3.52 8.24
CA ILE A 135 -22.85 2.64 7.76
C ILE A 135 -24.21 3.34 7.70
N ASN A 136 -24.47 4.24 8.65
CA ASN A 136 -25.74 4.98 8.76
C ASN A 136 -25.69 6.38 8.12
N CYS A 137 -24.60 6.72 7.43
CA CYS A 137 -24.43 8.02 6.78
C CYS A 137 -24.60 7.90 5.27
N LYS A 138 -24.82 9.02 4.59
CA LYS A 138 -24.85 9.10 3.12
C LYS A 138 -23.67 9.89 2.61
N MET A 139 -23.34 9.70 1.35
CA MET A 139 -22.39 10.56 0.67
C MET A 139 -23.07 11.86 0.23
N LYS A 140 -22.30 12.96 0.23
CA LYS A 140 -22.70 14.26 -0.28
C LYS A 140 -21.60 14.80 -1.18
N ALA A 141 -22.00 15.30 -2.35
CA ALA A 141 -21.15 16.09 -3.21
C ALA A 141 -21.41 17.58 -2.96
N TYR A 142 -20.36 18.38 -2.80
CA TYR A 142 -20.47 19.83 -2.71
C TYR A 142 -19.21 20.52 -3.26
N TYR A 143 -19.37 21.75 -3.72
CA TYR A 143 -18.27 22.55 -4.20
C TYR A 143 -17.55 23.26 -3.05
N ALA A 144 -16.22 23.21 -3.06
CA ALA A 144 -15.33 23.95 -2.19
C ALA A 144 -14.45 24.92 -3.01
N ASN A 145 -13.77 25.86 -2.32
CA ASN A 145 -12.86 26.85 -2.91
C ASN A 145 -13.48 27.61 -4.09
N ASN A 146 -14.49 28.45 -3.83
CA ASN A 146 -15.15 29.28 -4.85
C ASN A 146 -15.67 28.51 -6.08
N ASN A 147 -16.21 27.30 -5.87
CA ASN A 147 -16.74 26.43 -6.93
C ASN A 147 -15.70 25.81 -7.88
N GLU A 148 -14.42 25.83 -7.53
CA GLU A 148 -13.38 25.22 -8.36
C GLU A 148 -13.24 23.72 -8.16
N THR A 149 -13.52 23.21 -6.95
CA THR A 149 -13.27 21.80 -6.60
C THR A 149 -14.52 21.12 -6.07
N LEU A 150 -14.93 20.01 -6.71
CA LEU A 150 -16.00 19.16 -6.20
C LEU A 150 -15.43 18.16 -5.18
N ILE A 151 -15.99 18.16 -3.97
CA ILE A 151 -15.67 17.22 -2.91
C ILE A 151 -16.82 16.21 -2.79
N PHE A 152 -16.49 14.92 -2.67
CA PHE A 152 -17.44 13.84 -2.50
C PHE A 152 -17.10 13.03 -1.24
N GLU A 153 -17.83 13.28 -0.15
CA GLU A 153 -17.52 12.77 1.18
C GLU A 153 -18.77 12.42 1.99
N VAL A 154 -18.58 11.94 3.22
CA VAL A 154 -19.69 11.62 4.14
C VAL A 154 -20.39 12.90 4.59
N ASP A 155 -21.72 12.92 4.53
CA ASP A 155 -22.57 14.07 4.89
C ASP A 155 -22.44 14.50 6.36
N ASN A 156 -22.24 13.53 7.26
CA ASN A 156 -22.08 13.76 8.67
C ASN A 156 -20.63 14.09 9.04
N LYS A 157 -20.38 15.38 9.32
CA LYS A 157 -19.07 15.91 9.72
C LYS A 157 -18.46 15.19 10.93
N LYS A 158 -19.26 14.76 11.91
CA LYS A 158 -18.76 14.03 13.08
C LYS A 158 -18.20 12.67 12.67
N THR A 159 -18.94 11.93 11.85
CA THR A 159 -18.52 10.63 11.31
C THR A 159 -17.30 10.75 10.43
N LEU A 160 -17.27 11.75 9.53
CA LEU A 160 -16.12 12.07 8.69
C LEU A 160 -14.86 12.30 9.54
N ASN A 161 -14.94 13.17 10.55
CA ASN A 161 -13.80 13.44 11.44
C ASN A 161 -13.31 12.20 12.20
N ILE A 162 -14.22 11.32 12.62
CA ILE A 162 -13.85 10.06 13.28
C ILE A 162 -13.11 9.14 12.29
N LEU A 163 -13.60 9.00 11.05
CA LEU A 163 -12.95 8.23 9.98
C LEU A 163 -11.55 8.74 9.69
N LEU A 164 -11.40 10.05 9.43
CA LEU A 164 -10.12 10.66 9.13
C LEU A 164 -9.13 10.42 10.29
N LYS A 165 -9.52 10.79 11.52
CA LYS A 165 -8.64 10.65 12.70
C LYS A 165 -8.24 9.20 12.96
N SER A 166 -9.20 8.27 12.91
CA SER A 166 -8.91 6.85 13.12
C SER A 166 -7.96 6.32 12.04
N GLY A 167 -8.24 6.59 10.76
CA GLY A 167 -7.40 6.19 9.63
C GLY A 167 -5.97 6.68 9.77
N PHE A 168 -5.78 7.96 10.11
CA PHE A 168 -4.46 8.52 10.34
C PHE A 168 -3.74 7.94 11.56
N ILE A 169 -4.41 7.79 12.71
CA ILE A 169 -3.81 7.20 13.91
C ILE A 169 -3.33 5.77 13.61
N ILE A 170 -4.16 4.96 12.95
CA ILE A 170 -3.80 3.60 12.56
C ILE A 170 -2.60 3.62 11.60
N GLY A 171 -2.60 4.51 10.61
CA GLY A 171 -1.47 4.69 9.69
C GLY A 171 -0.16 4.99 10.43
N ILE A 172 -0.18 5.89 11.41
CA ILE A 172 0.98 6.21 12.26
C ILE A 172 1.43 4.97 13.05
N LEU A 173 0.51 4.24 13.67
CA LEU A 173 0.83 3.04 14.45
C LEU A 173 1.50 1.97 13.58
N ILE A 174 0.95 1.71 12.39
CA ILE A 174 1.53 0.76 11.42
C ILE A 174 2.91 1.24 10.98
N CYS A 175 3.09 2.54 10.70
CA CYS A 175 4.37 3.09 10.30
C CYS A 175 5.43 2.95 11.39
N LEU A 176 5.10 3.30 12.64
CA LEU A 176 5.99 3.15 13.80
C LEU A 176 6.40 1.69 14.00
N PHE A 177 5.42 0.78 13.96
CA PHE A 177 5.68 -0.65 14.06
C PHE A 177 6.60 -1.15 12.93
N SER A 178 6.37 -0.66 11.70
CA SER A 178 7.21 -1.00 10.55
C SER A 178 8.64 -0.49 10.68
N ILE A 179 8.84 0.70 11.24
CA ILE A 179 10.17 1.26 11.53
C ILE A 179 10.90 0.39 12.55
N ILE A 180 10.22 -0.03 13.62
CA ILE A 180 10.80 -0.90 14.65
C ILE A 180 11.27 -2.23 14.03
N ILE A 181 10.40 -2.89 13.26
CA ILE A 181 10.74 -4.17 12.61
C ILE A 181 11.82 -3.98 11.55
N GLY A 182 11.75 -2.90 10.76
CA GLY A 182 12.74 -2.57 9.74
C GLY A 182 14.12 -2.34 10.36
N GLY A 183 14.20 -1.55 11.43
CA GLY A 183 15.43 -1.32 12.20
C GLY A 183 16.01 -2.61 12.77
N TRP A 184 15.15 -3.46 13.34
CA TRP A 184 15.58 -4.76 13.85
C TRP A 184 16.08 -5.69 12.73
N SER A 185 15.43 -5.67 11.57
CA SER A 185 15.86 -6.42 10.39
C SER A 185 17.23 -5.97 9.89
N ILE A 186 17.51 -4.66 9.89
CA ILE A 186 18.84 -4.11 9.57
C ILE A 186 19.89 -4.59 10.59
N TYR A 187 19.57 -4.57 11.88
CA TYR A 187 20.47 -5.08 12.91
C TYR A 187 20.80 -6.56 12.69
N LEU A 188 19.79 -7.41 12.44
CA LEU A 188 19.97 -8.83 12.14
C LEU A 188 20.81 -9.04 10.89
N PHE A 189 20.54 -8.27 9.83
CA PHE A 189 21.32 -8.32 8.60
C PHE A 189 22.81 -8.00 8.83
N LYS A 190 23.11 -6.95 9.61
CA LYS A 190 24.50 -6.61 10.00
C LYS A 190 25.15 -7.72 10.83
N LYS A 191 24.40 -8.36 11.74
CA LYS A 191 24.88 -9.49 12.53
C LYS A 191 25.24 -10.69 11.65
N LEU A 192 24.36 -11.06 10.72
CA LEU A 192 24.60 -12.15 9.76
C LEU A 192 25.79 -11.87 8.83
N ARG A 193 26.03 -10.59 8.50
CA ARG A 193 27.19 -10.18 7.70
C ARG A 193 28.49 -10.42 8.43
N LYS A 194 28.57 -10.04 9.72
CA LYS A 194 29.75 -10.27 10.56
C LYS A 194 30.05 -11.76 10.75
N ALA A 195 29.01 -12.60 10.78
CA ALA A 195 29.15 -14.05 10.93
C ALA A 195 29.50 -14.79 9.62
N ASN A 196 29.74 -14.10 8.49
CA ASN A 196 30.01 -14.69 7.16
C ASN A 196 28.92 -15.64 6.60
N ILE A 197 27.75 -15.72 7.25
CA ILE A 197 26.61 -16.54 6.81
C ILE A 197 25.99 -15.98 5.52
N LEU A 198 26.23 -14.70 5.21
CA LEU A 198 25.72 -14.00 4.03
C LEU A 198 26.18 -14.60 2.68
N ASN A 199 27.27 -15.38 2.68
CA ASN A 199 27.74 -16.11 1.48
C ASN A 199 26.85 -17.32 1.15
N HIS A 200 25.95 -17.70 2.04
CA HIS A 200 24.99 -18.75 1.77
C HIS A 200 24.02 -18.30 0.66
N LYS A 201 23.90 -19.14 -0.39
CA LYS A 201 23.13 -18.85 -1.61
C LYS A 201 21.68 -18.41 -1.32
N THR A 202 21.07 -18.91 -0.25
CA THR A 202 19.73 -18.51 0.17
C THR A 202 19.68 -17.04 0.59
N ILE A 203 20.53 -16.59 1.51
CA ILE A 203 20.53 -15.20 2.01
C ILE A 203 20.86 -14.20 0.90
N LYS A 204 21.74 -14.57 -0.02
CA LYS A 204 22.07 -13.72 -1.19
C LYS A 204 20.85 -13.41 -2.06
N ASN A 205 19.93 -14.36 -2.19
CA ASN A 205 18.68 -14.17 -2.94
C ASN A 205 17.62 -13.36 -2.17
N GLU A 206 17.70 -13.34 -0.84
CA GLU A 206 16.79 -12.58 0.01
C GLU A 206 17.12 -11.08 0.08
N LEU A 207 18.39 -10.70 -0.14
CA LEU A 207 18.85 -9.31 -0.08
C LEU A 207 18.10 -8.35 -1.03
N PRO A 208 17.91 -8.66 -2.33
CA PRO A 208 17.08 -7.86 -3.22
C PRO A 208 15.66 -7.63 -2.68
N LEU A 209 15.06 -8.66 -2.10
CA LEU A 209 13.69 -8.61 -1.56
C LEU A 209 13.64 -7.78 -0.28
N PHE A 210 14.68 -7.84 0.55
CA PHE A 210 14.83 -6.98 1.72
C PHE A 210 14.97 -5.50 1.34
N LEU A 211 15.85 -5.18 0.37
CA LEU A 211 16.00 -3.82 -0.16
C LEU A 211 14.68 -3.30 -0.73
N TYR A 212 13.97 -4.13 -1.50
CA TYR A 212 12.63 -3.81 -1.98
C TYR A 212 11.69 -3.40 -0.84
N THR A 213 11.55 -4.22 0.21
CA THR A 213 10.69 -3.90 1.35
C THR A 213 11.13 -2.64 2.09
N PHE A 214 12.44 -2.38 2.15
CA PHE A 214 12.98 -1.18 2.78
C PHE A 214 12.60 0.09 2.03
N TYR A 215 12.74 0.11 0.70
CA TYR A 215 12.31 1.25 -0.12
C TYR A 215 10.80 1.49 -0.05
N GLN A 216 9.99 0.43 0.02
CA GLN A 216 8.54 0.59 0.23
C GLN A 216 8.22 1.26 1.56
N LEU A 217 8.86 0.82 2.65
CA LEU A 217 8.68 1.45 3.96
C LEU A 217 9.11 2.90 3.98
N PHE A 218 10.16 3.26 3.23
CA PHE A 218 10.57 4.65 3.11
C PHE A 218 9.49 5.52 2.48
N ILE A 219 8.81 5.03 1.44
CA ILE A 219 7.68 5.73 0.81
C ILE A 219 6.50 5.83 1.78
N PHE A 220 6.21 4.75 2.51
CA PHE A 220 5.16 4.76 3.54
C PHE A 220 5.44 5.77 4.66
N PHE A 221 6.71 5.89 5.06
CA PHE A 221 7.15 6.88 6.03
C PHE A 221 6.95 8.31 5.54
N ILE A 222 7.29 8.61 4.28
CA ILE A 222 7.04 9.92 3.66
C ILE A 222 5.54 10.24 3.66
N LEU A 223 4.70 9.28 3.25
CA LEU A 223 3.25 9.48 3.26
C LEU A 223 2.72 9.77 4.67
N THR A 224 3.23 9.05 5.67
CA THR A 224 2.85 9.26 7.07
C THR A 224 3.24 10.65 7.56
N ILE A 225 4.45 11.14 7.22
CA ILE A 225 4.89 12.51 7.54
C ILE A 225 3.98 13.55 6.89
N LEU A 226 3.60 13.37 5.62
CA LEU A 226 2.73 14.31 4.94
C LEU A 226 1.33 14.34 5.57
N GLY A 227 0.81 13.17 5.94
CA GLY A 227 -0.46 13.05 6.68
C GLY A 227 -0.41 13.73 8.04
N THR A 228 0.69 13.57 8.80
CA THR A 228 0.84 14.26 10.09
C THR A 228 0.96 15.77 9.91
N LEU A 229 1.71 16.24 8.91
CA LEU A 229 1.79 17.66 8.57
C LEU A 229 0.43 18.24 8.19
N GLN A 230 -0.41 17.48 7.47
CA GLN A 230 -1.77 17.91 7.13
C GLN A 230 -2.63 18.13 8.38
N ILE A 231 -2.61 17.18 9.33
CA ILE A 231 -3.35 17.30 10.59
C ILE A 231 -2.84 18.48 11.43
N ILE A 232 -1.51 18.64 11.52
CA ILE A 232 -0.89 19.75 12.24
C ILE A 232 -1.33 21.08 11.59
N ALA A 233 -1.29 21.18 10.26
CA ALA A 233 -1.73 22.37 9.55
C ALA A 233 -3.20 22.70 9.81
N GLU A 234 -4.07 21.68 9.88
CA GLU A 234 -5.48 21.85 10.23
C GLU A 234 -5.67 22.37 11.66
N ILE A 235 -4.99 21.76 12.64
CA ILE A 235 -5.09 22.13 14.07
C ILE A 235 -4.62 23.57 14.30
N PHE A 236 -3.51 23.97 13.67
CA PHE A 236 -2.93 25.31 13.82
C PHE A 236 -3.50 26.34 12.83
N LYS A 237 -4.47 25.94 11.98
CA LYS A 237 -5.08 26.80 10.94
C LYS A 237 -4.06 27.43 9.98
N TYR A 238 -3.06 26.66 9.58
CA TYR A 238 -2.08 27.07 8.57
C TYR A 238 -2.60 26.76 7.17
N ASP A 239 -3.50 27.61 6.66
CA ASP A 239 -4.25 27.37 5.41
C ASP A 239 -3.36 27.06 4.19
N LYS A 240 -2.21 27.76 4.05
CA LYS A 240 -1.26 27.51 2.95
C LYS A 240 -0.64 26.11 3.01
N LEU A 241 -0.25 25.66 4.20
CA LEU A 241 0.34 24.33 4.41
C LEU A 241 -0.71 23.23 4.25
N TYR A 242 -1.93 23.48 4.75
CA TYR A 242 -3.07 22.58 4.59
C TYR A 242 -3.44 22.40 3.10
N ALA A 243 -3.53 23.49 2.35
CA ALA A 243 -3.80 23.45 0.91
C ALA A 243 -2.70 22.71 0.12
N LEU A 244 -1.43 22.89 0.49
CA LEU A 244 -0.31 22.18 -0.12
C LEU A 244 -0.37 20.67 0.17
N THR A 245 -0.58 20.30 1.43
CA THR A 245 -0.62 18.89 1.87
C THR A 245 -1.78 18.13 1.24
N ILE A 246 -2.98 18.72 1.14
CA ILE A 246 -4.12 18.12 0.42
C ILE A 246 -3.79 17.79 -1.04
N ARG A 247 -2.99 18.63 -1.71
CA ARG A 247 -2.63 18.40 -3.12
C ARG A 247 -1.56 17.32 -3.28
N ILE A 248 -0.59 17.26 -2.36
CA ILE A 248 0.52 16.32 -2.42
C ILE A 248 0.12 14.93 -1.90
N TYR A 249 -0.78 14.86 -0.92
CA TYR A 249 -1.13 13.60 -0.25
C TYR A 249 -1.63 12.52 -1.23
N PRO A 250 -2.58 12.78 -2.15
CA PRO A 250 -3.02 11.79 -3.14
C PRO A 250 -1.90 11.32 -4.09
N PHE A 251 -0.94 12.19 -4.38
CA PHE A 251 0.24 11.85 -5.17
C PHE A 251 1.16 10.87 -4.41
N CYS A 252 1.34 11.07 -3.10
CA CYS A 252 2.11 10.15 -2.27
C CYS A 252 1.40 8.81 -2.06
N GLU A 253 0.07 8.77 -1.99
CA GLU A 253 -0.70 7.52 -2.01
C GLU A 253 -0.49 6.75 -3.33
N ASN A 254 -0.45 7.47 -4.46
CA ASN A 254 -0.11 6.88 -5.75
C ASN A 254 1.30 6.31 -5.76
N LEU A 255 2.28 7.05 -5.25
CA LEU A 255 3.63 6.55 -5.08
C LEU A 255 3.63 5.29 -4.23
N LEU A 256 2.94 5.27 -3.09
CA LEU A 256 2.85 4.11 -2.20
C LEU A 256 2.34 2.85 -2.91
N CYS A 257 1.33 2.99 -3.75
CA CYS A 257 0.67 1.85 -4.39
C CYS A 257 1.36 1.42 -5.70
N LEU A 258 1.80 2.39 -6.51
CA LEU A 258 2.30 2.16 -7.86
C LEU A 258 3.81 1.98 -7.97
N SER A 259 4.59 2.60 -7.08
CA SER A 259 6.05 2.47 -7.11
C SER A 259 6.53 1.05 -6.81
N ASN A 260 5.71 0.24 -6.12
CA ASN A 260 6.02 -1.12 -5.71
C ASN A 260 6.54 -1.98 -6.87
N SER A 261 5.93 -1.88 -8.04
CA SER A 261 6.35 -2.64 -9.21
C SER A 261 7.68 -2.14 -9.80
N PHE A 262 7.92 -0.83 -9.79
CA PHE A 262 9.22 -0.26 -10.18
C PHE A 262 10.33 -0.65 -9.23
N ILE A 263 10.12 -0.49 -7.91
CA ILE A 263 11.12 -0.84 -6.90
C ILE A 263 11.51 -2.31 -7.06
N LEU A 264 10.54 -3.22 -7.23
CA LEU A 264 10.85 -4.63 -7.40
C LEU A 264 11.62 -4.91 -8.70
N TYR A 265 11.26 -4.26 -9.80
CA TYR A 265 11.95 -4.38 -11.08
C TYR A 265 13.41 -3.93 -11.00
N PHE A 266 13.69 -2.84 -10.29
CA PHE A 266 15.05 -2.33 -10.14
C PHE A 266 15.88 -3.14 -9.14
N THR A 267 15.27 -3.61 -8.06
CA THR A 267 15.97 -4.38 -7.01
C THR A 267 16.22 -5.84 -7.40
N SER A 268 15.30 -6.51 -8.11
CA SER A 268 15.40 -7.94 -8.41
C SER A 268 15.82 -8.22 -9.87
N LYS A 269 17.11 -8.55 -10.06
CA LYS A 269 17.65 -8.97 -11.36
C LYS A 269 16.97 -10.23 -11.91
N VAL A 270 16.63 -11.18 -11.03
CA VAL A 270 15.93 -12.43 -11.42
C VAL A 270 14.56 -12.10 -12.00
N LEU A 271 13.80 -11.20 -11.35
CA LEU A 271 12.52 -10.75 -11.85
C LEU A 271 12.65 -10.08 -13.20
N ARG A 272 13.56 -9.11 -13.34
CA ARG A 272 13.76 -8.41 -14.61
C ARG A 272 14.05 -9.37 -15.76
N ASN A 273 14.96 -10.31 -15.57
CA ASN A 273 15.33 -11.26 -16.61
C ASN A 273 14.18 -12.18 -17.02
N LYS A 274 13.38 -12.66 -16.05
CA LYS A 274 12.23 -13.54 -16.34
C LYS A 274 11.03 -12.77 -16.89
N LEU A 275 10.79 -11.55 -16.42
CA LEU A 275 9.77 -10.64 -16.94
C LEU A 275 10.03 -10.32 -18.40
N LEU A 276 11.27 -9.94 -18.75
CA LEU A 276 11.65 -9.68 -20.13
C LEU A 276 11.41 -10.91 -21.00
N LYS A 277 11.81 -12.11 -20.55
CA LYS A 277 11.54 -13.37 -21.29
C LYS A 277 10.05 -13.68 -21.44
N PHE A 278 9.25 -13.38 -20.43
CA PHE A 278 7.81 -13.63 -20.43
C PHE A 278 7.09 -12.75 -21.45
N TRP A 279 7.50 -11.48 -21.57
CA TRP A 279 6.92 -10.55 -22.54
C TRP A 279 7.63 -10.54 -23.90
N SER A 280 8.85 -11.07 -23.98
CA SER A 280 9.60 -11.25 -25.22
C SER A 280 9.29 -12.57 -25.93
N ILE A 281 8.14 -13.19 -25.65
CA ILE A 281 7.74 -14.38 -26.41
C ILE A 281 7.58 -13.95 -27.86
N LYS A 282 8.53 -14.47 -28.65
CA LYS A 282 8.69 -14.41 -30.10
C LYS A 282 7.34 -14.44 -30.83
N GLN A 283 7.11 -13.41 -31.65
CA GLN A 283 6.39 -13.58 -32.93
C GLN A 283 7.11 -14.65 -33.76
#